data_AF-A0A846DCB9-F1
#
_entry.id   AF-A0A846DCB9-F1
#
_cell.length_a   1.000
_cell.length_b   1.000
_cell.length_c   1.000
_cell.angle_alpha   90.00
_cell.angle_beta   90.00
_cell.angle_gamma   90.00
#
_symmetry.space_group_name_H-M   'P 1'
#
loop_
_entity.id
_entity.type
_entity.pdbx_description
1 polymer ?
#
loop_
_entity_poly.entity_id
_entity_poly.type
_entity_poly.pdbx_seq_one_letter_code
_entity_poly.pdbx_strand_id
1 'polypeptide(L)'
;LNPKRDQLTSYEDLINSKWKKKIVIRSSSNVYNQSLIAAMIAVNGEKQTEDWCRGLVANFARPPQGNDRAQIEAAASGMANIAIANTYYLPRYAPGGKNANPAIFNKIGVLFPNQGERGTHVNISGGGVVKTAPNRDNAIKFLEFLAEDYAQVFFAKANNEYPVVPGTPVAPIIAEFGFPFKEDTTNVAKYGEYNAKAIKIMDRSGWK
;
A
#
# COMPACT_ATOMS: atom_id res chain seq x y z
N LEU A 1 22.22 4.92 6.66
CA LEU A 1 21.02 4.57 7.45
C LEU A 1 20.49 5.85 8.10
N ASN A 2 19.21 6.20 7.89
CA ASN A 2 18.63 7.42 8.41
C ASN A 2 18.03 7.09 9.80
N PRO A 3 18.54 7.63 10.92
CA PRO A 3 18.15 7.23 12.28
C PRO A 3 16.65 7.43 12.62
N LYS A 4 15.90 8.11 11.74
CA LYS A 4 14.44 8.20 11.82
C LYS A 4 13.70 6.94 11.31
N ARG A 5 14.32 6.12 10.45
CA ARG A 5 13.73 4.86 9.96
C ARG A 5 13.69 3.80 11.05
N ASP A 6 14.68 3.78 11.94
CA ASP A 6 14.84 2.75 12.98
C ASP A 6 13.80 2.81 14.11
N GLN A 7 12.85 3.75 14.04
CA GLN A 7 11.82 3.98 15.06
C GLN A 7 10.39 3.64 14.60
N LEU A 8 10.19 3.32 13.32
CA LEU A 8 8.90 2.93 12.75
C LEU A 8 8.98 1.47 12.35
N THR A 9 8.37 0.59 13.12
CA THR A 9 8.48 -0.87 12.89
C THR A 9 7.19 -1.48 12.38
N SER A 10 6.04 -0.91 12.73
CA SER A 10 4.70 -1.44 12.43
C SER A 10 3.74 -0.35 11.97
N TYR A 11 2.59 -0.75 11.41
CA TYR A 11 1.47 0.18 11.24
C TYR A 11 0.99 0.70 12.60
N GLU A 12 0.97 -0.16 13.61
CA GLU A 12 0.53 0.13 14.97
C GLU A 12 1.35 1.27 15.61
N ASP A 13 2.65 1.38 15.31
CA ASP A 13 3.52 2.45 15.78
C ASP A 13 3.12 3.86 15.31
N LEU A 14 2.35 3.96 14.22
CA LEU A 14 1.98 5.25 13.60
C LEU A 14 1.11 6.13 14.50
N ILE A 15 0.49 5.56 15.54
CA ILE A 15 -0.32 6.32 16.51
C ILE A 15 0.51 6.93 17.64
N ASN A 16 1.79 6.61 17.73
CA ASN A 16 2.66 7.17 18.77
C ASN A 16 2.75 8.70 18.65
N SER A 17 2.70 9.41 19.77
CA SER A 17 2.71 10.88 19.83
C SER A 17 3.96 11.52 19.19
N LYS A 18 5.07 10.78 19.06
CA LYS A 18 6.26 11.24 18.33
C LYS A 18 5.99 11.58 16.86
N TRP A 19 4.91 11.03 16.28
CA TRP A 19 4.45 11.25 14.91
C TRP A 19 3.39 12.34 14.77
N LYS A 20 3.03 13.04 15.85
CA LYS A 20 2.05 14.13 15.80
C LYS A 20 2.41 15.17 14.75
N LYS A 21 1.46 15.45 13.85
CA LYS A 21 1.60 16.35 12.68
C LYS A 21 2.73 15.95 11.71
N LYS A 22 3.07 14.67 11.61
CA LYS A 22 4.16 14.18 10.72
C LYS A 22 3.71 13.14 9.70
N ILE A 23 2.42 12.80 9.66
CA ILE A 23 1.88 11.79 8.75
C ILE A 23 1.00 12.46 7.70
N VAL A 24 1.19 12.10 6.44
CA VAL A 24 0.26 12.39 5.35
C VAL A 24 -0.26 11.10 4.75
N ILE A 25 -1.56 11.08 4.53
CA ILE A 25 -2.28 9.99 3.89
C ILE A 25 -3.48 10.59 3.16
N ARG A 26 -3.97 9.89 2.14
CA ARG A 26 -5.17 10.30 1.39
C ARG A 26 -6.46 9.96 2.12
N SER A 27 -7.58 10.37 1.54
CA SER A 27 -8.91 10.22 2.13
C SER A 27 -9.30 8.76 2.39
N SER A 28 -10.13 8.54 3.42
CA SER A 28 -10.75 7.26 3.77
C SER A 28 -11.67 6.71 2.67
N SER A 29 -12.11 7.56 1.75
CA SER A 29 -12.88 7.16 0.56
C SER A 29 -12.10 6.29 -0.42
N ASN A 30 -10.77 6.22 -0.29
CA ASN A 30 -9.94 5.43 -1.19
C ASN A 30 -9.92 3.94 -0.82
N VAL A 31 -10.08 3.08 -1.82
CA VAL A 31 -10.14 1.62 -1.65
C VAL A 31 -8.86 1.03 -1.03
N TYR A 32 -7.68 1.62 -1.24
CA TYR A 32 -6.43 1.11 -0.65
C TYR A 32 -6.44 1.28 0.87
N ASN A 33 -6.87 2.45 1.34
CA ASN A 33 -7.04 2.68 2.77
C ASN A 33 -8.13 1.77 3.35
N GLN A 34 -9.26 1.61 2.66
CA GLN A 34 -10.32 0.70 3.09
C GLN A 34 -9.82 -0.75 3.21
N SER A 35 -9.02 -1.23 2.26
CA SER A 35 -8.43 -2.57 2.31
C SER A 35 -7.42 -2.72 3.44
N LEU A 36 -6.57 -1.73 3.68
CA LEU A 36 -5.64 -1.73 4.82
C LEU A 36 -6.40 -1.81 6.15
N ILE A 37 -7.43 -0.98 6.34
CA ILE A 37 -8.24 -0.99 7.57
C ILE A 37 -9.01 -2.30 7.68
N ALA A 38 -9.56 -2.82 6.59
CA ALA A 38 -10.22 -4.12 6.58
C ALA A 38 -9.28 -5.27 6.96
N ALA A 39 -8.03 -5.23 6.49
CA ALA A 39 -6.99 -6.17 6.91
C ALA A 39 -6.69 -6.04 8.42
N MET A 40 -6.56 -4.81 8.93
CA MET A 40 -6.37 -4.58 10.37
C MET A 40 -7.56 -5.08 11.21
N ILE A 41 -8.80 -4.95 10.73
CA ILE A 41 -9.97 -5.53 11.40
C ILE A 41 -9.87 -7.05 11.45
N ALA A 42 -9.44 -7.68 10.36
CA ALA A 42 -9.29 -9.14 10.30
C ALA A 42 -8.25 -9.67 11.29
N VAL A 43 -7.18 -8.90 11.57
CA VAL A 43 -6.08 -9.30 12.46
C VAL A 43 -6.34 -8.87 13.92
N ASN A 44 -6.71 -7.61 14.14
CA ASN A 44 -6.74 -6.96 15.45
C ASN A 44 -8.17 -6.81 16.02
N GLY A 45 -9.20 -7.04 15.20
CA GLY A 45 -10.59 -6.78 15.52
C GLY A 45 -10.99 -5.29 15.41
N GLU A 46 -12.30 -5.05 15.42
CA GLU A 46 -12.88 -3.72 15.17
C GLU A 46 -12.47 -2.68 16.21
N LYS A 47 -12.52 -3.03 17.49
CA LYS A 47 -12.22 -2.07 18.57
C LYS A 47 -10.79 -1.54 18.49
N GLN A 48 -9.81 -2.45 18.39
CA GLN A 48 -8.40 -2.05 18.32
C GLN A 48 -8.10 -1.25 17.06
N THR A 49 -8.72 -1.62 15.94
CA THR A 49 -8.58 -0.89 14.68
C THR A 49 -9.19 0.52 14.75
N GLU A 50 -10.31 0.69 15.45
CA GLU A 50 -10.90 2.01 15.67
C GLU A 50 -10.03 2.89 16.56
N ASP A 51 -9.52 2.36 17.67
CA ASP A 51 -8.57 3.06 18.54
C ASP A 51 -7.33 3.50 17.75
N TRP A 52 -6.82 2.62 16.87
CA TRP A 52 -5.72 2.94 15.98
C TRP A 52 -6.07 4.03 14.96
N CYS A 53 -7.23 3.98 14.32
CA CYS A 53 -7.66 5.00 13.35
C CYS A 53 -7.76 6.39 14.01
N ARG A 54 -8.30 6.48 15.23
CA ARG A 54 -8.36 7.73 16.00
C ARG A 54 -6.95 8.28 16.28
N GLY A 55 -6.04 7.40 16.69
CA GLY A 55 -4.64 7.75 16.93
C GLY A 55 -3.92 8.22 15.67
N LEU A 56 -4.18 7.56 14.52
CA LEU A 56 -3.59 7.95 13.24
C LEU A 56 -4.09 9.32 12.80
N VAL A 57 -5.41 9.57 12.86
CA VAL A 57 -6.02 10.86 12.51
C VAL A 57 -5.44 12.00 13.35
N ALA A 58 -5.22 11.76 14.65
CA ALA A 58 -4.60 12.73 15.54
C ALA A 58 -3.15 13.09 15.16
N ASN A 59 -2.48 12.23 14.38
CA ASN A 59 -1.10 12.42 13.91
C ASN A 59 -0.98 13.02 12.50
N PHE A 60 -2.10 13.29 11.82
CA PHE A 60 -2.09 13.91 10.50
C PHE A 60 -1.46 15.30 10.51
N ALA A 61 -0.56 15.55 9.56
CA ALA A 61 0.07 16.85 9.31
C ALA A 61 -0.91 17.85 8.66
N ARG A 62 -1.87 17.33 7.88
CA ARG A 62 -2.94 18.08 7.22
C ARG A 62 -4.18 17.20 7.07
N PRO A 63 -5.38 17.77 6.84
CA PRO A 63 -6.52 16.99 6.37
C PRO A 63 -6.16 16.17 5.12
N PRO A 64 -6.69 14.94 4.99
CA PRO A 64 -6.46 14.11 3.81
C PRO A 64 -6.85 14.84 2.51
N GLN A 65 -5.94 14.84 1.53
CA GLN A 65 -6.16 15.46 0.22
C GLN A 65 -5.27 14.83 -0.84
N GLY A 66 -5.73 14.79 -2.09
CA GLY A 66 -4.98 14.24 -3.22
C GLY A 66 -4.89 12.71 -3.24
N ASN A 67 -4.00 12.19 -4.09
CA ASN A 67 -3.73 10.75 -4.25
C ASN A 67 -2.39 10.38 -3.60
N ASP A 68 -1.96 9.12 -3.70
CA ASP A 68 -0.69 8.61 -3.15
C ASP A 68 0.53 9.43 -3.60
N ARG A 69 0.58 9.81 -4.89
CA ARG A 69 1.63 10.68 -5.45
C ARG A 69 1.72 12.00 -4.71
N ALA A 70 0.58 12.63 -4.43
CA ALA A 70 0.54 13.87 -3.66
C ALA A 70 0.99 13.71 -2.19
N GLN A 71 0.95 12.48 -1.64
CA GLN A 71 1.50 12.21 -0.30
C GLN A 71 3.02 12.06 -0.37
N ILE A 72 3.53 11.35 -1.38
CA ILE A 72 4.97 11.21 -1.65
C ILE A 72 5.60 12.60 -1.89
N GLU A 73 4.96 13.44 -2.71
CA GLU A 73 5.37 14.82 -2.97
C GLU A 73 5.38 15.68 -1.69
N ALA A 74 4.33 15.57 -0.86
CA ALA A 74 4.26 16.29 0.41
C ALA A 74 5.36 15.84 1.40
N ALA A 75 5.67 14.55 1.47
CA ALA A 75 6.80 14.07 2.27
C ALA A 75 8.14 14.58 1.71
N ALA A 76 8.31 14.57 0.38
CA ALA A 76 9.55 15.01 -0.27
C ALA A 76 9.79 16.53 -0.12
N SER A 77 8.72 17.31 0.03
CA SER A 77 8.77 18.75 0.31
C SER A 77 9.04 19.06 1.79
N GLY A 78 9.04 18.05 2.67
CA GLY A 78 9.20 18.21 4.11
C GLY A 78 7.93 18.60 4.87
N MET A 79 6.75 18.58 4.24
CA MET A 79 5.47 18.85 4.92
C MET A 79 5.15 17.79 5.99
N ALA A 80 5.58 16.55 5.75
CA ALA A 80 5.44 15.43 6.66
C ALA A 80 6.67 14.54 6.57
N ASN A 81 6.91 13.75 7.61
CA ASN A 81 8.02 12.81 7.64
C ASN A 81 7.62 11.45 7.06
N ILE A 82 6.33 11.12 7.08
CA ILE A 82 5.79 9.82 6.70
C ILE A 82 4.65 10.03 5.71
N ALA A 83 4.72 9.34 4.57
CA ALA A 83 3.62 9.17 3.64
C ALA A 83 3.24 7.68 3.59
N ILE A 84 1.95 7.39 3.65
CA ILE A 84 1.42 6.05 3.45
C ILE A 84 0.87 5.98 2.02
N ALA A 85 1.47 5.13 1.20
CA ALA A 85 1.21 5.02 -0.23
C ALA A 85 1.60 3.63 -0.75
N ASN A 86 1.01 3.21 -1.87
CA ASN A 86 1.45 1.99 -2.56
C ASN A 86 2.85 2.16 -3.16
N THR A 87 3.65 1.11 -3.09
CA THR A 87 5.06 1.06 -3.52
C THR A 87 5.26 1.51 -4.96
N TYR A 88 4.40 1.07 -5.88
CA TYR A 88 4.52 1.28 -7.32
C TYR A 88 4.42 2.75 -7.77
N TYR A 89 4.04 3.68 -6.88
CA TYR A 89 4.01 5.11 -7.21
C TYR A 89 5.39 5.76 -7.18
N LEU A 90 6.27 5.38 -6.24
CA LEU A 90 7.58 6.01 -6.07
C LEU A 90 8.51 5.83 -7.29
N PRO A 91 8.64 4.62 -7.89
CA PRO A 91 9.45 4.39 -9.09
C PRO A 91 9.08 5.28 -10.28
N ARG A 92 7.84 5.78 -10.34
CA ARG A 92 7.42 6.69 -11.43
C ARG A 92 8.18 8.01 -11.42
N TYR A 93 8.80 8.40 -10.30
CA TYR A 93 9.64 9.59 -10.17
C TYR A 93 11.13 9.32 -10.43
N ALA A 94 11.53 8.07 -10.60
CA ALA A 94 12.93 7.73 -10.86
C ALA A 94 13.41 8.29 -12.21
N PRO A 95 14.73 8.41 -12.44
CA PRO A 95 15.26 8.72 -13.77
C PRO A 95 14.69 7.77 -14.83
N GLY A 96 14.13 8.34 -15.91
CA GLY A 96 13.47 7.55 -16.98
C GLY A 96 12.06 7.07 -16.66
N GLY A 97 11.52 7.35 -15.47
CA GLY A 97 10.14 7.06 -15.10
C GLY A 97 9.14 8.01 -15.76
N LYS A 98 7.86 7.59 -15.82
CA LYS A 98 6.76 8.35 -16.47
C LYS A 98 6.61 9.79 -15.95
N ASN A 99 6.92 10.03 -14.68
CA ASN A 99 6.88 11.35 -14.04
C ASN A 99 8.25 11.70 -13.45
N ALA A 100 9.34 11.40 -14.19
CA ALA A 100 10.70 11.53 -13.71
C ALA A 100 10.94 12.84 -12.96
N ASN A 101 11.28 12.71 -11.67
CA ASN A 101 11.68 13.80 -10.80
C ASN A 101 12.66 13.23 -9.77
N PRO A 102 13.97 13.13 -10.11
CA PRO A 102 14.98 12.54 -9.24
C PRO A 102 15.09 13.23 -7.88
N ALA A 103 14.73 14.52 -7.78
CA ALA A 103 14.72 15.25 -6.51
C ALA A 103 13.66 14.73 -5.53
N ILE A 104 12.53 14.21 -6.01
CA ILE A 104 11.54 13.51 -5.19
C ILE A 104 12.02 12.10 -4.89
N PHE A 105 12.40 11.34 -5.93
CA PHE A 105 12.78 9.94 -5.81
C PHE A 105 13.91 9.73 -4.78
N ASN A 106 14.97 10.53 -4.86
CA ASN A 106 16.15 10.41 -3.98
C ASN A 106 15.89 10.84 -2.53
N LYS A 107 14.80 11.57 -2.25
CA LYS A 107 14.45 12.04 -0.89
C LYS A 107 13.61 11.05 -0.11
N ILE A 108 12.93 10.13 -0.78
CA ILE A 108 11.95 9.25 -0.16
C ILE A 108 12.54 7.86 0.07
N GLY A 109 12.37 7.37 1.29
CA GLY A 109 12.63 5.99 1.63
C GLY A 109 11.38 5.14 1.60
N VAL A 110 11.55 3.87 1.28
CA VAL A 110 10.51 2.84 1.48
C VAL A 110 10.84 2.07 2.77
N LEU A 111 9.79 1.75 3.52
CA LEU A 111 9.84 0.90 4.70
C LEU A 111 8.67 -0.07 4.62
N PHE A 112 8.97 -1.36 4.73
CA PHE A 112 8.00 -2.43 4.85
C PHE A 112 7.72 -2.66 6.34
N PRO A 113 6.51 -2.36 6.86
CA PRO A 113 6.22 -2.50 8.29
C PRO A 113 5.95 -3.96 8.71
N ASN A 114 5.86 -4.18 10.02
CA ASN A 114 5.49 -5.42 10.70
C ASN A 114 6.37 -6.64 10.34
N GLN A 115 7.64 -6.40 9.95
CA GLN A 115 8.56 -7.46 9.51
C GLN A 115 8.96 -8.43 10.63
N GLY A 116 8.97 -7.98 11.88
CA GLY A 116 9.13 -8.83 13.07
C GLY A 116 7.84 -9.51 13.53
N GLU A 117 6.72 -9.28 12.84
CA GLU A 117 5.38 -9.71 13.25
C GLU A 117 4.68 -10.43 12.09
N ARG A 118 3.50 -9.96 11.65
CA ARG A 118 2.67 -10.60 10.62
C ARG A 118 3.17 -10.38 9.19
N GLY A 119 3.99 -9.36 8.93
CA GLY A 119 4.38 -8.92 7.59
C GLY A 119 3.62 -7.68 7.12
N THR A 120 4.05 -7.13 5.98
CA THR A 120 3.47 -5.92 5.37
C THR A 120 2.14 -6.25 4.69
N HIS A 121 1.15 -5.38 4.83
CA HIS A 121 -0.09 -5.49 4.08
C HIS A 121 0.19 -5.44 2.57
N VAL A 122 -0.22 -6.49 1.86
CA VAL A 122 -0.21 -6.57 0.41
C VAL A 122 -1.63 -6.54 -0.14
N ASN A 123 -1.78 -6.04 -1.36
CA ASN A 123 -3.03 -6.04 -2.09
C ASN A 123 -2.75 -6.36 -3.56
N ILE A 124 -3.78 -6.68 -4.34
CA ILE A 124 -3.60 -7.28 -5.66
C ILE A 124 -4.31 -6.50 -6.77
N SER A 125 -3.67 -6.47 -7.93
CA SER A 125 -4.34 -6.31 -9.21
C SER A 125 -4.95 -7.66 -9.60
N GLY A 126 -6.27 -7.79 -9.46
CA GLY A 126 -6.99 -9.05 -9.67
C GLY A 126 -7.79 -9.11 -10.96
N GLY A 127 -8.23 -10.31 -11.32
CA GLY A 127 -9.10 -10.57 -12.47
C GLY A 127 -10.07 -11.71 -12.20
N GLY A 128 -11.11 -11.81 -13.02
CA GLY A 128 -12.09 -12.87 -12.93
C GLY A 128 -12.94 -12.96 -14.20
N VAL A 129 -13.51 -14.14 -14.43
CA VAL A 129 -14.40 -14.36 -15.58
C VAL A 129 -15.80 -13.85 -15.23
N VAL A 130 -16.31 -12.92 -16.03
CA VAL A 130 -17.68 -12.40 -15.88
C VAL A 130 -18.69 -13.54 -16.03
N LYS A 131 -19.72 -13.56 -15.18
CA LYS A 131 -20.74 -14.63 -15.13
C LYS A 131 -21.38 -14.94 -16.49
N THR A 132 -21.55 -13.91 -17.33
CA THR A 132 -22.19 -13.98 -18.64
C THR A 132 -21.19 -13.83 -19.79
N ALA A 133 -19.92 -14.20 -19.58
CA ALA A 133 -18.88 -14.06 -20.61
C ALA A 133 -19.27 -14.84 -21.89
N PRO A 134 -19.42 -14.16 -23.04
CA PRO A 134 -19.81 -14.82 -24.30
C PRO A 134 -18.70 -15.69 -24.89
N ASN A 135 -17.46 -15.50 -24.43
CA ASN A 135 -16.30 -16.30 -24.78
C ASN A 135 -15.56 -16.74 -23.52
N ARG A 136 -16.22 -17.61 -22.75
CA ARG A 136 -15.77 -18.04 -21.42
C ARG A 136 -14.42 -18.75 -21.46
N ASP A 137 -14.21 -19.61 -22.45
CA ASP A 137 -12.99 -20.42 -22.56
C ASP A 137 -11.76 -19.54 -22.84
N ASN A 138 -11.87 -18.54 -23.72
CA ASN A 138 -10.77 -17.62 -23.95
C ASN A 138 -10.55 -16.66 -22.76
N ALA A 139 -11.60 -16.33 -22.00
CA ALA A 139 -11.43 -15.56 -20.76
C ALA A 139 -10.63 -16.34 -19.71
N ILE A 140 -10.83 -17.66 -19.61
CA ILE A 140 -10.01 -18.53 -18.74
C ILE A 140 -8.57 -18.56 -19.23
N LYS A 141 -8.35 -18.85 -20.53
CA LYS A 141 -7.01 -18.86 -21.12
C LYS A 141 -6.28 -17.53 -20.93
N PHE A 142 -7.00 -16.42 -20.95
CA PHE A 142 -6.41 -15.11 -20.68
C PHE A 142 -5.92 -14.99 -19.23
N LEU A 143 -6.70 -15.45 -18.24
CA LEU A 143 -6.26 -15.48 -16.85
C LEU A 143 -5.09 -16.45 -16.61
N GLU A 144 -5.08 -17.59 -17.30
CA GLU A 144 -3.95 -18.54 -17.28
C GLU A 144 -2.69 -17.90 -17.88
N PHE A 145 -2.81 -17.26 -19.04
CA PHE A 145 -1.73 -16.51 -19.67
C PHE A 145 -1.14 -15.44 -18.74
N LEU A 146 -1.98 -14.71 -18.00
CA LEU A 146 -1.49 -13.72 -17.03
C LEU A 146 -0.62 -14.31 -15.92
N ALA A 147 -0.72 -15.62 -15.65
CA ALA A 147 0.10 -16.34 -14.68
C ALA A 147 1.35 -16.99 -15.30
N GLU A 148 1.59 -16.86 -16.61
CA GLU A 148 2.83 -17.32 -17.23
C GLU A 148 4.02 -16.40 -16.90
N ASP A 149 5.23 -16.95 -16.84
CA ASP A 149 6.47 -16.23 -16.47
C ASP A 149 6.65 -14.93 -17.26
N TYR A 150 6.47 -14.99 -18.59
CA TYR A 150 6.61 -13.81 -19.45
C TYR A 150 5.60 -12.72 -19.09
N ALA A 151 4.33 -13.10 -18.91
CA ALA A 151 3.27 -12.16 -18.58
C ALA A 151 3.49 -11.55 -17.19
N GLN A 152 3.91 -12.34 -16.21
CA GLN A 152 4.22 -11.86 -14.87
C GLN A 152 5.36 -10.84 -14.88
N VAL A 153 6.46 -11.12 -15.58
CA VAL A 153 7.57 -10.15 -15.74
C VAL A 153 7.07 -8.88 -16.42
N PHE A 154 6.33 -9.02 -17.52
CA PHE A 154 5.86 -7.87 -18.31
C PHE A 154 4.88 -6.99 -17.53
N PHE A 155 3.82 -7.57 -16.95
CA PHE A 155 2.78 -6.84 -16.23
C PHE A 155 3.30 -6.20 -14.95
N ALA A 156 4.08 -6.93 -14.15
CA ALA A 156 4.67 -6.40 -12.93
C ALA A 156 5.59 -5.22 -13.25
N LYS A 157 6.47 -5.35 -14.27
CA LYS A 157 7.36 -4.28 -14.69
C LYS A 157 6.62 -3.08 -15.27
N ALA A 158 5.58 -3.31 -16.09
CA ALA A 158 4.84 -2.24 -16.74
C ALA A 158 4.17 -1.28 -15.75
N ASN A 159 3.73 -1.79 -14.60
CA ASN A 159 3.10 -0.96 -13.56
C ASN A 159 3.95 -0.77 -12.29
N ASN A 160 5.21 -1.22 -12.26
CA ASN A 160 6.08 -1.15 -11.08
C ASN A 160 5.54 -1.96 -9.88
N GLU A 161 4.85 -3.06 -10.12
CA GLU A 161 4.30 -3.97 -9.11
C GLU A 161 5.22 -5.17 -8.86
N TYR A 162 4.85 -5.98 -7.86
CA TYR A 162 5.50 -7.27 -7.57
C TYR A 162 4.76 -8.39 -8.31
N PRO A 163 5.46 -9.36 -8.93
CA PRO A 163 4.83 -10.54 -9.50
C PRO A 163 4.28 -11.44 -8.38
N VAL A 164 3.24 -12.21 -8.69
CA VAL A 164 2.59 -13.14 -7.73
C VAL A 164 3.07 -14.58 -7.89
N VAL A 165 3.65 -14.92 -9.05
CA VAL A 165 4.15 -16.28 -9.32
C VAL A 165 5.56 -16.44 -8.72
N PRO A 166 5.77 -17.41 -7.82
CA PRO A 166 7.08 -17.65 -7.20
C PRO A 166 8.19 -17.87 -8.24
N GLY A 167 9.37 -17.30 -7.98
CA GLY A 167 10.52 -17.41 -8.89
C GLY A 167 10.56 -16.38 -10.01
N THR A 168 9.48 -15.60 -10.23
CA THR A 168 9.48 -14.51 -11.22
C THR A 168 10.45 -13.40 -10.79
N PRO A 169 11.32 -12.90 -11.69
CA PRO A 169 12.18 -11.77 -11.41
C PRO A 169 11.41 -10.49 -11.05
N VAL A 170 11.80 -9.85 -9.95
CA VAL A 170 11.30 -8.52 -9.57
C VAL A 170 12.10 -7.45 -10.31
N ALA A 171 11.43 -6.38 -10.77
CA ALA A 171 12.11 -5.27 -11.43
C ALA A 171 13.18 -4.65 -10.50
N PRO A 172 14.41 -4.35 -10.99
CA PRO A 172 15.52 -3.90 -10.12
C PRO A 172 15.17 -2.73 -9.20
N ILE A 173 14.51 -1.70 -9.73
CA ILE A 173 14.09 -0.53 -8.96
C ILE A 173 13.11 -0.85 -7.82
N ILE A 174 12.32 -1.91 -7.98
CA ILE A 174 11.38 -2.39 -6.97
C ILE A 174 12.10 -3.25 -5.93
N ALA A 175 13.08 -4.04 -6.38
CA ALA A 175 13.89 -4.86 -5.50
C ALA A 175 14.72 -4.01 -4.52
N GLU A 176 15.23 -2.86 -4.98
CA GLU A 176 15.99 -1.88 -4.19
C GLU A 176 15.24 -1.34 -2.95
N PHE A 177 13.91 -1.45 -2.91
CA PHE A 177 13.12 -1.02 -1.76
C PHE A 177 13.24 -1.94 -0.54
N GLY A 178 13.92 -3.08 -0.68
CA GLY A 178 14.11 -4.06 0.39
C GLY A 178 13.41 -5.38 0.12
N PHE A 179 13.35 -5.81 -1.15
CA PHE A 179 12.91 -7.16 -1.50
C PHE A 179 14.04 -8.18 -1.22
N PRO A 180 13.73 -9.39 -0.70
CA PRO A 180 12.41 -9.82 -0.25
C PRO A 180 12.03 -9.18 1.09
N PHE A 181 10.72 -8.95 1.28
CA PHE A 181 10.13 -8.56 2.57
C PHE A 181 9.06 -9.58 2.96
N LYS A 182 8.75 -9.66 4.25
CA LYS A 182 7.67 -10.51 4.77
C LYS A 182 6.32 -9.88 4.44
N GLU A 183 5.48 -10.62 3.73
CA GLU A 183 4.10 -10.26 3.42
C GLU A 183 3.15 -10.75 4.51
N ASP A 184 2.10 -9.97 4.78
CA ASP A 184 0.95 -10.42 5.58
C ASP A 184 0.14 -11.44 4.76
N THR A 185 -0.04 -12.64 5.31
CA THR A 185 -0.72 -13.76 4.64
C THR A 185 -2.24 -13.76 4.81
N THR A 186 -2.81 -12.70 5.39
CA THR A 186 -4.27 -12.51 5.48
C THR A 186 -4.90 -12.60 4.09
N ASN A 187 -5.84 -13.51 3.90
CA ASN A 187 -6.53 -13.69 2.63
C ASN A 187 -7.21 -12.37 2.19
N VAL A 188 -6.84 -11.88 1.01
CA VAL A 188 -7.29 -10.59 0.46
C VAL A 188 -8.82 -10.49 0.30
N ALA A 189 -9.54 -11.61 0.23
CA ALA A 189 -11.01 -11.61 0.23
C ALA A 189 -11.59 -11.02 1.54
N LYS A 190 -10.88 -11.14 2.66
CA LYS A 190 -11.27 -10.51 3.93
C LYS A 190 -11.34 -9.00 3.81
N TYR A 191 -10.60 -8.39 2.88
CA TYR A 191 -10.64 -6.94 2.69
C TYR A 191 -12.00 -6.49 2.15
N GLY A 192 -12.63 -7.32 1.31
CA GLY A 192 -14.01 -7.12 0.85
C GLY A 192 -15.03 -7.40 1.95
N GLU A 193 -14.88 -8.51 2.67
CA GLU A 193 -15.77 -8.91 3.79
C GLU A 193 -15.87 -7.82 4.87
N TYR A 194 -14.74 -7.21 5.23
CA TYR A 194 -14.68 -6.18 6.27
C TYR A 194 -14.78 -4.73 5.73
N ASN A 195 -14.93 -4.51 4.43
CA ASN A 195 -14.92 -3.17 3.82
C ASN A 195 -15.95 -2.22 4.45
N ALA A 196 -17.20 -2.67 4.61
CA ALA A 196 -18.26 -1.85 5.19
C ALA A 196 -17.97 -1.45 6.65
N LYS A 197 -17.31 -2.32 7.42
CA LYS A 197 -16.88 -2.03 8.80
C LYS A 197 -15.71 -1.06 8.81
N ALA A 198 -14.75 -1.24 7.90
CA ALA A 198 -13.62 -0.32 7.72
C ALA A 198 -14.09 1.11 7.43
N ILE A 199 -15.05 1.29 6.51
CA ILE A 199 -15.63 2.60 6.19
C ILE A 199 -16.25 3.24 7.45
N LYS A 200 -17.07 2.49 8.19
CA LYS A 200 -17.71 2.97 9.43
C LYS A 200 -16.69 3.37 10.50
N ILE A 201 -15.62 2.58 10.65
CA ILE A 201 -14.56 2.87 11.63
C ILE A 201 -13.80 4.14 11.24
N MET A 202 -13.45 4.31 9.96
CA MET A 202 -12.74 5.51 9.48
C MET A 202 -13.60 6.76 9.66
N ASP A 203 -14.90 6.68 9.33
CA ASP A 203 -15.87 7.76 9.55
C ASP A 203 -15.97 8.15 11.04
N ARG A 204 -16.24 7.18 11.93
CA ARG A 204 -16.29 7.42 13.39
C ARG A 204 -15.00 7.97 13.97
N SER A 205 -13.87 7.67 13.34
CA SER A 205 -12.54 8.16 13.73
C SER A 205 -12.23 9.57 13.21
N GLY A 206 -13.10 10.15 12.38
CA GLY A 206 -12.91 11.47 11.79
C GLY A 206 -11.91 11.51 10.63
N TRP A 207 -11.65 10.35 10.00
CA TRP A 207 -10.80 10.29 8.80
C TRP A 207 -11.61 10.71 7.57
N LYS A 208 -11.37 11.94 7.12
CA LYS A 208 -12.00 12.55 5.93
C LYS A 208 -11.62 11.86 4.62
#